data_AF-A0A650CED8-F1
#
_entry.id   AF-A0A650CED8-F1
#
_cell.length_a   1.000
_cell.length_b   1.000
_cell.length_c   1.000
_cell.angle_alpha   90.00
_cell.angle_beta   90.00
_cell.angle_gamma   90.00
#
_symmetry.space_group_name_H-M   'P 1'
#
loop_
_entity.id
_entity.type
_entity.pdbx_description
1 polymer ?
#
loop_
_entity_poly.entity_id
_entity_poly.type
_entity_poly.pdbx_seq_one_letter_code
_entity_poly.pdbx_strand_id
1 'polypeptide(L)'
;MSDVIDYSNSQFEFENLRIGEATAHIIAAASIVEELEGNLPEVNETVRRYVDAWISYLVPIDYVPGMAEIIGNKVNKKITQIFPEITEEELAETLEMTIDMKKSLDNNEIPVFYKEFEVRTEKVLRILGIDLNDIKIFLDVDLYKRLTRLVSILAIAIGISAIWDPKWIVEYQ
;
A
#
# COMPACT_ATOMS: atom_id res chain seq x y z
N MET A 1 -10.83 2.20 44.80
CA MET A 1 -10.55 3.13 43.68
C MET A 1 -10.12 2.26 42.53
N SER A 2 -11.02 2.01 41.58
CA SER A 2 -10.71 1.31 40.33
C SER A 2 -10.26 2.36 39.33
N ASP A 3 -9.00 2.26 38.89
CA ASP A 3 -8.50 3.05 37.77
C ASP A 3 -9.29 2.67 36.52
N VAL A 4 -10.21 3.55 36.14
CA VAL A 4 -10.86 3.50 34.83
C VAL A 4 -9.77 3.90 33.84
N ILE A 5 -9.18 2.92 33.17
CA ILE A 5 -8.32 3.17 32.01
C ILE A 5 -9.23 3.78 30.95
N ASP A 6 -9.02 5.06 30.68
CA ASP A 6 -9.78 5.82 29.70
C ASP A 6 -9.32 5.41 28.29
N TYR A 7 -9.96 4.37 27.75
CA TYR A 7 -9.72 3.85 26.41
C TYR A 7 -10.02 4.87 25.28
N SER A 8 -10.67 5.99 25.60
CA SER A 8 -10.98 7.03 24.61
C SER A 8 -9.73 7.76 24.11
N ASN A 9 -8.70 7.95 24.96
CA ASN A 9 -7.46 8.62 24.57
C ASN A 9 -6.57 7.76 23.67
N SER A 10 -6.57 6.44 23.84
CA SER A 10 -5.78 5.56 22.97
C SER A 10 -6.32 5.52 21.54
N GLN A 11 -7.63 5.60 21.33
CA GLN A 11 -8.19 5.68 19.97
C GLN A 11 -7.89 7.04 19.30
N PHE A 12 -7.84 8.12 20.08
CA PHE A 12 -7.53 9.47 19.59
C PHE A 12 -6.06 9.66 19.18
N GLU A 13 -5.11 8.95 19.81
CA GLU A 13 -3.69 9.00 19.42
C GLU A 13 -3.41 8.27 18.09
N PHE A 14 -4.21 7.25 17.73
CA PHE A 14 -4.10 6.58 16.42
C PHE A 14 -4.68 7.39 15.25
N GLU A 15 -5.52 8.40 15.51
CA GLU A 15 -6.10 9.26 14.45
C GLU A 15 -5.11 10.30 13.89
N ASN A 16 -4.05 10.62 14.64
CA ASN A 16 -2.96 11.52 14.19
C ASN A 16 -1.67 10.77 13.81
N LEU A 17 -1.66 9.44 13.87
CA LEU A 17 -0.53 8.64 13.40
C LEU A 17 -0.56 8.63 11.87
N ARG A 18 0.41 9.32 11.25
CA ARG A 18 0.69 9.24 9.81
C ARG A 18 1.25 7.85 9.48
N ILE A 19 0.36 6.87 9.45
CA ILE A 19 0.68 5.46 9.31
C ILE A 19 1.29 5.14 7.93
N GLY A 20 0.91 5.88 6.89
CA GLY A 20 1.53 5.82 5.57
C GLY A 20 2.98 6.30 5.62
N GLU A 21 3.24 7.42 6.31
CA GLU A 21 4.61 7.92 6.53
C GLU A 21 5.46 6.92 7.32
N ALA A 22 4.93 6.39 8.43
CA ALA A 22 5.62 5.38 9.23
C ALA A 22 5.90 4.10 8.42
N THR A 23 4.96 3.67 7.58
CA THR A 23 5.12 2.50 6.71
C THR A 23 6.22 2.73 5.67
N ALA A 24 6.25 3.90 5.02
CA ALA A 24 7.30 4.26 4.07
C ALA A 24 8.68 4.28 4.73
N HIS A 25 8.80 4.86 5.93
CA HIS A 25 10.04 4.89 6.69
C HIS A 25 10.55 3.49 7.03
N ILE A 26 9.67 2.60 7.49
CA ILE A 26 10.01 1.21 7.80
C ILE A 26 10.46 0.46 6.54
N ILE A 27 9.78 0.66 5.41
CA ILE A 27 10.17 0.04 4.14
C ILE A 27 11.54 0.57 3.68
N ALA A 28 11.81 1.87 3.81
CA ALA A 28 13.11 2.47 3.48
C ALA A 28 14.24 1.94 4.37
N ALA A 29 14.04 1.89 5.68
CA ALA A 29 15.00 1.31 6.61
C ALA A 29 15.26 -0.17 6.28
N ALA A 30 14.21 -0.94 5.98
CA ALA A 30 14.32 -2.34 5.58
C ALA A 30 15.09 -2.52 4.27
N SER A 31 14.91 -1.63 3.28
CA SER A 31 15.71 -1.62 2.05
C SER A 31 17.21 -1.53 2.34
N ILE A 32 17.61 -0.62 3.22
CA ILE A 32 19.02 -0.43 3.59
C ILE A 32 19.56 -1.67 4.30
N VAL A 33 18.80 -2.23 5.24
CA VAL A 33 19.21 -3.45 5.95
C VAL A 33 19.32 -4.63 5.00
N GLU A 34 18.38 -4.80 4.06
CA GLU A 34 18.43 -5.87 3.07
C GLU A 34 19.66 -5.76 2.15
N GLU A 35 20.10 -4.55 1.80
CA GLU A 35 21.33 -4.33 1.03
C GLU A 35 22.60 -4.68 1.81
N LEU A 36 22.61 -4.44 3.13
CA LEU A 36 23.79 -4.64 3.98
C LEU A 36 23.92 -6.07 4.53
N GLU A 37 22.81 -6.63 5.01
CA GLU A 37 22.76 -7.89 5.76
C GLU A 37 22.01 -9.00 5.02
N GLY A 38 21.41 -8.68 3.88
CA GLY A 38 20.58 -9.61 3.12
C GLY A 38 19.17 -9.74 3.68
N ASN A 39 18.43 -10.71 3.15
CA ASN A 39 17.01 -10.88 3.43
C ASN A 39 16.76 -11.54 4.80
N LEU A 40 16.50 -10.72 5.83
CA LEU A 40 16.29 -11.18 7.22
C LEU A 40 14.79 -11.41 7.54
N PRO A 41 14.41 -12.56 8.15
CA PRO A 41 13.01 -12.85 8.48
C PRO A 41 12.33 -11.80 9.38
N GLU A 42 13.04 -11.31 10.39
CA GLU A 42 12.52 -10.33 11.36
C GLU A 42 12.23 -8.96 10.71
N VAL A 43 13.06 -8.56 9.75
CA VAL A 43 12.86 -7.33 8.96
C VAL A 43 11.64 -7.47 8.06
N ASN A 44 11.50 -8.59 7.34
CA ASN A 44 10.31 -8.85 6.52
C ASN A 44 9.03 -8.87 7.35
N GLU A 45 9.06 -9.45 8.55
CA GLU A 45 7.92 -9.46 9.46
C GLU A 45 7.54 -8.06 9.92
N THR A 46 8.54 -7.21 10.18
CA THR A 46 8.30 -5.79 10.54
C THR A 46 7.66 -5.03 9.39
N VAL A 47 8.18 -5.18 8.16
CA VAL A 47 7.60 -4.57 6.95
C VAL A 47 6.15 -5.02 6.77
N ARG A 48 5.87 -6.34 6.87
CA ARG A 48 4.52 -6.88 6.78
C ARG A 48 3.57 -6.24 7.79
N ARG A 49 3.96 -6.13 9.06
CA ARG A 49 3.10 -5.55 10.11
C ARG A 49 2.71 -4.11 9.82
N TYR A 50 3.64 -3.29 9.32
CA TYR A 50 3.34 -1.90 8.98
C TYR A 50 2.49 -1.79 7.72
N VAL A 51 2.75 -2.62 6.72
CA VAL A 51 1.90 -2.72 5.53
C VAL A 51 0.48 -3.16 5.90
N ASP A 52 0.32 -4.18 6.73
CA ASP A 52 -0.99 -4.64 7.22
C ASP A 52 -1.70 -3.56 8.02
N ALA A 53 -0.97 -2.83 8.88
CA ALA A 53 -1.49 -1.70 9.63
C ALA A 53 -1.99 -0.60 8.68
N TRP A 54 -1.22 -0.23 7.66
CA TRP A 54 -1.64 0.75 6.65
C TRP A 54 -2.87 0.26 5.85
N ILE A 55 -2.89 -1.00 5.40
CA ILE A 55 -4.04 -1.60 4.70
C ILE A 55 -5.31 -1.57 5.57
N SER A 56 -5.20 -1.70 6.89
CA SER A 56 -6.36 -1.67 7.79
C SER A 56 -7.15 -0.36 7.73
N TYR A 57 -6.51 0.76 7.39
CA TYR A 57 -7.16 2.07 7.17
C TYR A 57 -7.89 2.14 5.81
N LEU A 58 -7.68 1.17 4.93
CA LEU A 58 -8.26 1.12 3.59
C LEU A 58 -9.43 0.12 3.50
N VAL A 59 -9.72 -0.63 4.56
CA VAL A 59 -10.81 -1.60 4.61
C VAL A 59 -12.15 -0.88 4.89
N PRO A 60 -13.25 -1.25 4.20
CA PRO A 60 -13.34 -2.26 3.14
C PRO A 60 -12.80 -1.76 1.80
N ILE A 61 -12.15 -2.66 1.06
CA ILE A 61 -11.69 -2.43 -0.32
C ILE A 61 -12.76 -2.87 -1.34
N ASP A 62 -12.85 -2.20 -2.49
CA ASP A 62 -13.72 -2.58 -3.63
C ASP A 62 -13.06 -3.70 -4.45
N TYR A 63 -12.98 -4.88 -3.85
CA TYR A 63 -12.38 -6.05 -4.48
C TYR A 63 -13.28 -6.61 -5.59
N VAL A 64 -12.68 -6.86 -6.76
CA VAL A 64 -13.30 -7.59 -7.86
C VAL A 64 -12.66 -8.98 -7.97
N PRO A 65 -13.43 -10.07 -8.12
CA PRO A 65 -12.88 -11.41 -8.33
C PRO A 65 -11.82 -11.43 -9.44
N GLY A 66 -10.69 -12.09 -9.16
CA GLY A 66 -9.53 -12.17 -10.06
C GLY A 66 -8.54 -10.99 -9.95
N MET A 67 -8.86 -9.92 -9.21
CA MET A 67 -7.98 -8.76 -9.05
C MET A 67 -6.63 -9.13 -8.41
N ALA A 68 -6.64 -9.91 -7.33
CA ALA A 68 -5.41 -10.34 -6.65
C ALA A 68 -4.56 -11.27 -7.53
N GLU A 69 -5.17 -12.12 -8.35
CA GLU A 69 -4.45 -13.03 -9.26
C GLU A 69 -3.74 -12.23 -10.37
N ILE A 70 -4.45 -11.31 -11.01
CA ILE A 70 -3.87 -10.46 -12.05
C ILE A 70 -2.74 -9.60 -11.48
N ILE A 71 -2.96 -8.95 -10.33
CA ILE A 71 -1.93 -8.13 -9.69
C ILE A 71 -0.74 -9.00 -9.27
N GLY A 72 -0.98 -10.12 -8.60
CA GLY A 72 0.05 -11.02 -8.11
C GLY A 72 0.95 -11.59 -9.22
N ASN A 73 0.38 -11.88 -10.39
CA ASN A 73 1.13 -12.33 -11.55
C ASN A 73 2.02 -11.25 -12.18
N LYS A 74 1.81 -9.98 -11.84
CA LYS A 74 2.55 -8.82 -12.39
C LYS A 74 3.60 -8.28 -11.44
N VAL A 75 3.35 -8.37 -10.12
CA VAL A 75 4.33 -7.97 -9.10
C VAL A 75 5.61 -8.78 -9.26
N ASN A 76 6.72 -8.09 -9.51
CA ASN A 76 7.99 -8.72 -9.86
C ASN A 76 9.18 -8.36 -8.96
N LYS A 77 8.93 -7.57 -7.91
CA LYS A 77 9.93 -7.17 -6.93
C LYS A 77 9.30 -6.93 -5.56
N LYS A 78 10.13 -6.96 -4.52
CA LYS A 78 9.70 -6.60 -3.16
C LYS A 78 9.44 -5.11 -3.02
N ILE A 79 8.58 -4.74 -2.08
CA ILE A 79 8.33 -3.33 -1.74
C ILE A 79 9.60 -2.62 -1.22
N THR A 80 10.52 -3.35 -0.59
CA THR A 80 11.83 -2.82 -0.16
C THR A 80 12.77 -2.49 -1.32
N GLN A 81 12.51 -2.99 -2.53
CA GLN A 81 13.41 -2.82 -3.68
C GLN A 81 13.03 -1.65 -4.59
N ILE A 82 12.07 -0.80 -4.18
CA ILE A 82 11.52 0.25 -5.03
C ILE A 82 12.33 1.56 -5.00
N PHE A 83 13.18 1.76 -4.00
CA PHE A 83 13.86 3.05 -3.73
C PHE A 83 14.88 3.53 -4.77
N PRO A 84 15.39 2.70 -5.71
CA PRO A 84 16.08 3.22 -6.89
C PRO A 84 15.20 4.09 -7.81
N GLU A 85 13.87 3.99 -7.71
CA GLU A 85 12.90 4.62 -8.63
C GLU A 85 11.94 5.62 -7.94
N ILE A 86 11.87 5.61 -6.60
CA ILE A 86 11.01 6.48 -5.78
C ILE A 86 11.72 6.84 -4.47
N THR A 87 11.50 8.05 -3.95
CA THR A 87 12.06 8.44 -2.65
C THR A 87 11.16 7.98 -1.50
N GLU A 88 11.71 7.90 -0.29
CA GLU A 88 10.94 7.65 0.93
C GLU A 88 9.82 8.67 1.13
N GLU A 89 10.11 9.96 0.95
CA GLU A 89 9.14 11.05 1.05
C GLU A 89 8.00 10.90 0.03
N GLU A 90 8.32 10.57 -1.22
CA GLU A 90 7.31 10.39 -2.27
C GLU A 90 6.42 9.18 -1.99
N LEU A 91 6.99 8.07 -1.48
CA LEU A 91 6.22 6.92 -1.02
C LEU A 91 5.32 7.30 0.16
N ALA A 92 5.86 7.96 1.19
CA ALA A 92 5.12 8.41 2.37
C ALA A 92 3.90 9.26 2.00
N GLU A 93 4.11 10.28 1.16
CA GLU A 93 3.04 11.14 0.65
C GLU A 93 1.98 10.34 -0.12
N THR A 94 2.41 9.36 -0.93
CA THR A 94 1.49 8.52 -1.71
C THR A 94 0.64 7.63 -0.79
N LEU A 95 1.24 7.03 0.24
CA LEU A 95 0.54 6.18 1.20
C LEU A 95 -0.46 6.98 2.06
N GLU A 96 -0.10 8.19 2.49
CA GLU A 96 -1.01 9.10 3.20
C GLU A 96 -2.14 9.57 2.28
N MET A 97 -1.81 10.01 1.07
CA MET A 97 -2.80 10.46 0.08
C MET A 97 -3.80 9.36 -0.27
N THR A 98 -3.39 8.09 -0.21
CA THR A 98 -4.29 6.94 -0.41
C THR A 98 -5.33 6.82 0.72
N ILE A 99 -4.92 7.06 1.97
CA ILE A 99 -5.83 7.08 3.12
C ILE A 99 -6.81 8.25 2.99
N ASP A 100 -6.31 9.44 2.66
CA ASP A 100 -7.16 10.62 2.49
C ASP A 100 -8.14 10.44 1.32
N MET A 101 -7.69 9.85 0.21
CA MET A 101 -8.54 9.45 -0.90
C MET A 101 -9.64 8.50 -0.43
N LYS A 102 -9.30 7.43 0.32
CA LYS A 102 -10.29 6.49 0.85
C LYS A 102 -11.31 7.19 1.74
N LYS A 103 -10.88 8.03 2.68
CA LYS A 103 -11.76 8.78 3.59
C LYS A 103 -12.73 9.68 2.82
N SER A 104 -12.26 10.41 1.82
CA SER A 104 -13.13 11.26 1.00
C SER A 104 -14.11 10.45 0.16
N LEU A 105 -13.65 9.36 -0.46
CA LEU A 105 -14.53 8.49 -1.23
C LEU A 105 -15.62 7.88 -0.34
N ASP A 106 -15.31 7.42 0.87
CA ASP A 106 -16.31 6.90 1.81
C ASP A 106 -17.38 7.95 2.18
N ASN A 107 -17.01 9.23 2.16
CA ASN A 107 -17.93 10.36 2.35
C ASN A 107 -18.66 10.79 1.07
N ASN A 108 -18.54 10.03 -0.03
CA ASN A 108 -19.07 10.33 -1.36
C ASN A 108 -18.51 11.62 -1.99
N GLU A 109 -17.26 11.96 -1.67
CA GLU A 109 -16.57 13.13 -2.19
C GLU A 109 -15.40 12.73 -3.09
N ILE A 110 -15.23 13.43 -4.22
CA ILE A 110 -14.05 13.30 -5.08
C ILE A 110 -13.07 14.41 -4.70
N PRO A 111 -11.91 14.09 -4.09
CA PRO A 111 -10.95 15.11 -3.68
C PRO A 111 -10.40 15.91 -4.85
N VAL A 112 -10.07 17.18 -4.63
CA VAL A 112 -9.44 18.03 -5.66
C VAL A 112 -8.10 17.45 -6.15
N PHE A 113 -7.38 16.73 -5.30
CA PHE A 113 -6.11 16.09 -5.60
C PHE A 113 -6.24 14.74 -6.33
N TYR A 114 -7.43 14.31 -6.78
CA TYR A 114 -7.60 12.97 -7.36
C TYR A 114 -6.68 12.67 -8.56
N LYS A 115 -6.36 13.68 -9.37
CA LYS A 115 -5.45 13.51 -10.52
C LYS A 115 -4.01 13.24 -10.07
N GLU A 116 -3.57 13.91 -9.00
CA GLU A 116 -2.25 13.69 -8.43
C GLU A 116 -2.17 12.28 -7.82
N PHE A 117 -3.22 11.86 -7.11
CA PHE A 117 -3.36 10.50 -6.61
C PHE A 117 -3.26 9.45 -7.73
N GLU A 118 -3.95 9.65 -8.86
CA GLU A 118 -3.87 8.73 -10.01
C GLU A 118 -2.43 8.60 -10.53
N VAL A 119 -1.72 9.71 -10.71
CA VAL A 119 -0.33 9.73 -11.22
C VAL A 119 0.64 9.06 -10.24
N ARG A 120 0.55 9.38 -8.94
CA ARG A 120 1.42 8.80 -7.91
C ARG A 120 1.17 7.30 -7.76
N THR A 121 -0.09 6.89 -7.76
CA THR A 121 -0.47 5.48 -7.69
C THR A 121 0.04 4.72 -8.91
N GLU A 122 -0.15 5.27 -10.11
CA GLU A 122 0.39 4.69 -11.35
C GLU A 122 1.91 4.50 -11.27
N LYS A 123 2.64 5.49 -10.74
CA LYS A 123 4.09 5.38 -10.57
C LYS A 123 4.46 4.22 -9.65
N VAL A 124 3.85 4.10 -8.47
CA VAL A 124 4.12 3.00 -7.52
C VAL A 124 3.80 1.64 -8.15
N LEU A 125 2.63 1.51 -8.80
CA LEU A 125 2.23 0.28 -9.48
C LEU A 125 3.23 -0.11 -10.58
N ARG A 126 3.68 0.85 -11.38
CA ARG A 126 4.66 0.63 -12.44
C ARG A 126 6.00 0.17 -11.89
N ILE A 127 6.47 0.77 -10.80
CA ILE A 127 7.71 0.35 -10.14
C ILE A 127 7.60 -1.10 -9.66
N LEU A 128 6.44 -1.51 -9.15
CA LEU A 128 6.17 -2.91 -8.76
C LEU A 128 5.99 -3.88 -9.94
N GLY A 129 5.95 -3.38 -11.18
CA GLY A 129 5.83 -4.18 -12.40
C GLY A 129 4.41 -4.26 -12.98
N ILE A 130 3.47 -3.46 -12.49
CA ILE A 130 2.06 -3.46 -12.90
C ILE A 130 1.81 -2.28 -13.85
N ASP A 131 1.44 -2.55 -15.10
CA ASP A 131 1.00 -1.51 -16.04
C ASP A 131 -0.51 -1.24 -15.88
N LEU A 132 -0.96 0.00 -16.06
CA LEU A 132 -2.39 0.32 -16.02
C LEU A 132 -3.21 -0.49 -17.04
N ASN A 133 -2.60 -0.89 -18.16
CA ASN A 133 -3.24 -1.74 -19.15
C ASN A 133 -3.54 -3.15 -18.59
N ASP A 134 -2.72 -3.67 -17.67
CA ASP A 134 -2.94 -4.99 -17.04
C ASP A 134 -4.19 -4.99 -16.16
N ILE A 135 -4.49 -3.86 -15.54
CA ILE A 135 -5.61 -3.67 -14.60
C ILE A 135 -6.78 -2.87 -15.18
N LYS A 136 -6.71 -2.51 -16.47
CA LYS A 136 -7.72 -1.68 -17.14
C LYS A 136 -9.12 -2.26 -17.04
N ILE A 137 -9.24 -3.60 -17.04
CA ILE A 137 -10.53 -4.30 -16.91
C ILE A 137 -11.27 -3.92 -15.62
N PHE A 138 -10.53 -3.54 -14.57
CA PHE A 138 -11.08 -3.09 -13.30
C PHE A 138 -11.33 -1.57 -13.29
N LEU A 139 -10.63 -0.80 -14.10
CA LEU A 139 -10.69 0.67 -14.09
C LEU A 139 -11.69 1.26 -15.09
N ASP A 140 -12.22 0.46 -16.03
CA ASP A 140 -13.20 0.88 -17.04
C ASP A 140 -14.62 1.04 -16.46
N VAL A 141 -14.77 2.02 -15.57
CA VAL A 141 -16.00 2.38 -14.84
C VAL A 141 -16.09 3.90 -14.64
N ASP A 142 -17.15 4.38 -14.00
CA ASP A 142 -17.27 5.79 -13.63
C ASP A 142 -16.13 6.24 -12.71
N LEU A 143 -15.84 7.55 -12.71
CA LEU A 143 -14.70 8.12 -12.01
C LEU A 143 -14.65 7.75 -10.52
N TYR A 144 -15.79 7.81 -9.84
CA TYR A 144 -15.85 7.53 -8.41
C TYR A 144 -15.44 6.08 -8.14
N LYS A 145 -16.06 5.13 -8.86
CA LYS A 145 -15.73 3.71 -8.73
C LYS A 145 -14.30 3.39 -9.19
N ARG A 146 -13.80 4.08 -10.20
CA ARG A 146 -12.41 3.94 -10.67
C ARG A 146 -11.42 4.30 -9.57
N LEU A 147 -11.65 5.41 -8.86
CA LEU A 147 -10.78 5.84 -7.76
C LEU A 147 -10.84 4.86 -6.58
N THR A 148 -12.02 4.37 -6.21
CA THR A 148 -12.18 3.35 -5.16
C THR A 148 -11.42 2.05 -5.51
N ARG A 149 -11.49 1.64 -6.78
CA ARG A 149 -10.74 0.48 -7.27
C ARG A 149 -9.25 0.72 -7.31
N LEU A 150 -8.81 1.93 -7.66
CA LEU A 150 -7.39 2.27 -7.67
C LEU A 150 -6.77 2.21 -6.26
N VAL A 151 -7.47 2.71 -5.24
CA VAL A 151 -7.10 2.50 -3.82
C VAL A 151 -6.96 1.02 -3.50
N SER A 152 -7.95 0.22 -3.91
CA SER A 152 -7.99 -1.23 -3.64
C SER A 152 -6.84 -1.97 -4.32
N ILE A 153 -6.55 -1.63 -5.57
CA ILE A 153 -5.46 -2.21 -6.37
C ILE A 153 -4.10 -1.86 -5.76
N LEU A 154 -3.89 -0.61 -5.34
CA LEU A 154 -2.66 -0.20 -4.67
C LEU A 154 -2.46 -0.97 -3.35
N ALA A 155 -3.51 -1.09 -2.53
CA ALA A 155 -3.47 -1.85 -1.29
C ALA A 155 -3.06 -3.32 -1.53
N ILE A 156 -3.66 -3.97 -2.53
CA ILE A 156 -3.33 -5.36 -2.89
C ILE A 156 -1.90 -5.47 -3.42
N ALA A 157 -1.46 -4.56 -4.30
CA ALA A 157 -0.11 -4.58 -4.86
C ALA A 157 0.96 -4.45 -3.77
N ILE A 158 0.77 -3.50 -2.84
CA ILE A 158 1.68 -3.31 -1.71
C ILE A 158 1.64 -4.51 -0.77
N GLY A 159 0.45 -5.05 -0.45
CA GLY A 159 0.31 -6.25 0.36
C GLY A 159 1.03 -7.47 -0.24
N ILE A 160 0.88 -7.71 -1.54
CA ILE A 160 1.57 -8.81 -2.23
C ILE A 160 3.09 -8.57 -2.28
N SER A 161 3.54 -7.38 -2.64
CA SER A 161 4.97 -7.05 -2.71
C SER A 161 5.68 -7.08 -1.35
N ALA A 162 4.96 -6.90 -0.24
CA ALA A 162 5.49 -7.04 1.11
C ALA A 162 5.79 -8.50 1.51
N ILE A 163 5.10 -9.46 0.89
CA ILE A 163 5.32 -10.90 1.12
C ILE A 163 6.06 -11.60 -0.02
N TRP A 164 6.36 -10.87 -1.09
CA TRP A 164 6.95 -11.41 -2.29
C TRP A 164 8.36 -11.96 -2.02
N ASP A 165 8.60 -13.21 -2.41
CA ASP A 165 9.92 -13.86 -2.34
C ASP A 165 10.26 -14.42 -3.72
N PRO A 166 11.44 -14.11 -4.30
CA PRO A 166 11.88 -14.70 -5.57
C PRO A 166 11.81 -16.23 -5.58
N LYS A 167 11.99 -16.88 -4.42
CA LYS A 167 11.94 -18.34 -4.28
C LYS A 167 10.56 -18.92 -4.61
N TRP A 168 9.49 -18.16 -4.39
CA TRP A 168 8.13 -18.60 -4.73
C TRP A 168 7.93 -18.77 -6.24
N ILE A 169 8.69 -18.07 -7.06
CA ILE A 169 8.63 -18.23 -8.53
C ILE A 169 9.41 -19.48 -8.97
N VAL A 170 10.50 -19.81 -8.27
CA VAL A 170 11.38 -20.95 -8.61
C VAL A 170 10.71 -22.28 -8.26
N GLU A 171 9.86 -22.34 -7.24
CA GLU A 171 9.11 -23.56 -6.89
C GLU A 171 7.94 -23.87 -7.86
N TYR A 172 7.57 -22.92 -8.74
CA TYR A 172 6.51 -23.08 -9.74
C TYR A 172 7.04 -23.37 -11.17
N GLN A 173 8.35 -23.49 -11.36
CA GLN A 173 8.99 -23.87 -12.64
C GLN A 173 9.53 -25.30 -12.62
#